data_AF-A0A936GL25-F1
#
_entry.id   AF-A0A936GL25-F1
#
_cell.length_a   1.000
_cell.length_b   1.000
_cell.length_c   1.000
_cell.angle_alpha   90.00
_cell.angle_beta   90.00
_cell.angle_gamma   90.00
#
_symmetry.space_group_name_H-M   'P 1'
#
loop_
_entity.id
_entity.type
_entity.pdbx_description
1 polymer ?
#
loop_
_entity_poly.entity_id
_entity_poly.type
_entity_poly.pdbx_seq_one_letter_code
_entity_poly.pdbx_strand_id
1 'polypeptide(L)'
;MSNDDVKRKVGGKGGIKPEDGKQFEAGNKAAEKWTEPEALKLADDIIDWLKDEDKNIFFEDFLYLKKHVKYAGKITPQTISYLSKKFTSFSNLIVIAKKIEEVKLTKYAAFDKMNSGFVKFLLSCNHGKAEKSVVETNNPFLDLMQRASKTDE
;
A
#
# COMPACT_ATOMS: atom_id res chain seq x y z
N MET A 1 11.63 61.33 -9.26
CA MET A 1 10.82 60.21 -9.77
C MET A 1 11.44 58.91 -9.30
N SER A 2 10.60 57.99 -8.88
CA SER A 2 10.80 56.88 -7.94
C SER A 2 11.92 55.86 -8.23
N ASN A 3 12.64 55.50 -7.18
CA ASN A 3 12.74 54.16 -6.58
C ASN A 3 12.16 52.99 -7.39
N ASP A 4 13.00 52.05 -7.84
CA ASP A 4 13.36 50.84 -7.08
C ASP A 4 13.86 49.72 -8.00
N ASP A 5 15.12 49.35 -7.78
CA ASP A 5 15.65 48.03 -8.09
C ASP A 5 14.82 46.95 -7.39
N VAL A 6 14.09 46.13 -8.14
CA VAL A 6 13.72 44.79 -7.66
C VAL A 6 14.00 43.76 -8.74
N LYS A 7 15.21 43.18 -8.67
CA LYS A 7 15.56 41.88 -9.26
C LYS A 7 14.50 40.84 -8.88
N ARG A 8 13.59 40.51 -9.79
CA ARG A 8 12.72 39.33 -9.64
C ARG A 8 13.53 38.09 -9.96
N LYS A 9 13.96 37.37 -8.92
CA LYS A 9 14.50 36.01 -9.05
C LYS A 9 13.45 35.13 -9.72
N VAL A 10 13.78 34.59 -10.89
CA VAL A 10 13.00 33.57 -11.58
C VAL A 10 13.14 32.28 -10.78
N GLY A 11 12.14 31.97 -9.95
CA GLY A 11 12.07 30.75 -9.17
C GLY A 11 11.31 29.68 -9.95
N GLY A 12 12.01 28.63 -10.38
CA GLY A 12 11.41 27.44 -10.99
C GLY A 12 12.29 26.84 -12.08
N LYS A 13 12.55 25.53 -12.00
CA LYS A 13 13.26 24.78 -13.04
C LYS A 13 12.41 24.82 -14.32
N GLY A 14 12.81 25.62 -15.31
CA GLY A 14 12.23 25.59 -16.65
C GLY A 14 11.60 26.87 -17.21
N GLY A 15 11.80 28.06 -16.63
CA GLY A 15 11.54 29.33 -17.34
C GLY A 15 10.09 29.59 -17.81
N ILE A 16 9.10 28.94 -17.21
CA ILE A 16 7.69 29.11 -17.58
C ILE A 16 7.20 30.45 -17.04
N LYS A 17 6.67 31.31 -17.93
CA LYS A 17 6.03 32.56 -17.55
C LYS A 17 4.69 32.28 -16.83
N PRO A 18 4.27 33.11 -15.86
CA PRO A 18 3.00 32.92 -15.15
C PRO A 18 1.75 32.87 -16.05
N GLU A 19 1.90 33.32 -17.29
CA GLU A 19 0.86 33.59 -18.28
C GLU A 19 0.53 32.36 -19.15
N ASP A 20 1.48 31.43 -19.30
CA ASP A 20 1.45 30.36 -20.31
C ASP A 20 1.07 28.98 -19.74
N GLY A 21 0.55 28.91 -18.52
CA GLY A 21 0.14 27.65 -17.92
C GLY A 21 -0.85 27.84 -16.79
N LYS A 22 -1.85 26.96 -16.73
CA LYS A 22 -2.79 26.86 -15.61
C LYS A 22 -1.97 26.62 -14.34
N GLN A 23 -1.67 27.68 -13.59
CA GLN A 23 -1.01 27.58 -12.30
C GLN A 23 -1.85 26.63 -11.45
N PHE A 24 -1.24 25.57 -10.91
CA PHE A 24 -1.92 24.69 -9.98
C PHE A 24 -2.53 25.55 -8.88
N GLU A 25 -3.86 25.52 -8.74
CA GLU A 25 -4.52 26.22 -7.65
C GLU A 25 -3.96 25.68 -6.33
N ALA A 26 -3.17 26.51 -5.65
CA ALA A 26 -2.80 26.25 -4.27
C ALA A 26 -4.08 26.32 -3.44
N GLY A 27 -4.50 25.17 -2.92
CA GLY A 27 -5.61 25.11 -1.96
C GLY A 27 -6.63 24.03 -2.26
N ASN A 28 -6.22 22.76 -2.29
CA ASN A 28 -7.16 21.73 -1.85
C ASN A 28 -7.29 21.86 -0.33
N LYS A 29 -8.18 22.74 0.15
CA LYS A 29 -8.40 23.02 1.59
C LYS A 29 -8.76 21.76 2.40
N ALA A 30 -9.15 20.66 1.75
CA ALA A 30 -9.33 19.37 2.42
C ALA A 30 -8.01 18.66 2.73
N ALA A 31 -6.97 18.86 1.92
CA ALA A 31 -5.63 18.30 2.12
C ALA A 31 -4.87 18.98 3.27
N GLU A 32 -5.21 20.24 3.59
CA GLU A 32 -4.72 20.96 4.78
C GLU A 32 -5.30 20.40 6.08
N LYS A 33 -6.52 19.83 6.06
CA LYS A 33 -7.15 19.28 7.27
C LYS A 33 -6.50 17.98 7.74
N TRP A 34 -5.88 17.24 6.82
CA TRP A 34 -5.16 16.01 7.15
C TRP A 34 -3.76 16.31 7.69
N THR A 35 -3.70 16.44 9.01
CA THR A 35 -2.46 16.44 9.80
C THR A 35 -1.97 15.01 10.02
N GLU A 36 -0.69 14.85 10.37
CA GLU A 36 -0.12 13.53 10.67
C GLU A 36 -0.85 12.83 11.83
N PRO A 37 -1.17 13.50 12.97
CA PRO A 37 -1.94 12.86 14.04
C PRO A 37 -3.32 12.36 13.61
N GLU A 38 -4.05 13.12 12.78
CA GLU A 38 -5.36 12.69 12.24
C GLU A 38 -5.22 11.51 11.27
N ALA A 39 -4.15 11.49 10.48
CA ALA A 39 -3.83 10.34 9.62
C ALA A 39 -3.55 9.10 10.48
N LEU A 40 -2.71 9.21 11.51
CA LEU A 40 -2.39 8.10 12.39
C LEU A 40 -3.62 7.54 13.11
N LYS A 41 -4.49 8.42 13.62
CA LYS A 41 -5.78 8.04 14.20
C LYS A 41 -6.65 7.25 13.22
N LEU A 42 -6.70 7.66 11.95
CA LEU A 42 -7.38 6.89 10.91
C LEU A 42 -6.76 5.50 10.72
N ALA A 43 -5.43 5.39 10.67
CA ALA A 43 -4.76 4.10 10.51
C ALA A 43 -4.98 3.17 11.70
N ASP A 44 -4.92 3.69 12.93
CA ASP A 44 -5.19 2.92 14.13
C ASP A 44 -6.65 2.42 14.14
N ASP A 45 -7.61 3.29 13.82
CA ASP A 45 -9.02 2.91 13.70
C ASP A 45 -9.24 1.80 12.65
N ILE A 46 -8.51 1.83 11.52
CA ILE A 46 -8.56 0.79 10.50
C ILE A 46 -8.03 -0.53 11.07
N ILE A 47 -6.88 -0.50 11.74
CA ILE A 47 -6.25 -1.68 12.33
C ILE A 47 -7.14 -2.28 13.42
N ASP A 48 -7.74 -1.46 14.26
CA ASP A 48 -8.61 -1.92 15.33
C ASP A 48 -9.90 -2.52 14.75
N TRP A 49 -10.48 -1.91 13.73
CA TRP A 49 -11.61 -2.50 13.02
C TRP A 49 -11.27 -3.84 12.36
N LEU A 50 -10.08 -3.96 11.76
CA LEU A 50 -9.60 -5.25 11.27
C LEU A 50 -9.43 -6.28 12.40
N LYS A 51 -9.11 -5.89 13.63
CA LYS A 51 -8.96 -6.86 14.73
C LYS A 51 -10.29 -7.24 15.38
N ASP A 52 -11.28 -6.36 15.31
CA ASP A 52 -12.56 -6.46 16.02
C ASP A 52 -13.37 -7.71 15.64
N GLU A 53 -13.57 -7.94 14.34
CA GLU A 53 -14.32 -9.11 13.87
C GLU A 53 -13.54 -9.90 12.83
N ASP A 54 -13.61 -11.24 12.90
CA ASP A 54 -12.96 -12.11 11.92
C ASP A 54 -13.38 -11.78 10.48
N LYS A 55 -14.62 -11.32 10.25
CA LYS A 55 -15.17 -11.00 8.92
C LYS A 55 -14.61 -9.71 8.31
N ASN A 56 -13.98 -8.86 9.11
CA ASN A 56 -13.36 -7.62 8.66
C ASN A 56 -12.01 -7.94 8.02
N ILE A 57 -12.03 -8.44 6.79
CA ILE A 57 -10.85 -8.96 6.09
C ILE A 57 -10.13 -7.82 5.35
N PHE A 58 -10.86 -7.10 4.50
CA PHE A 58 -10.31 -6.06 3.63
C PHE A 58 -10.37 -4.71 4.31
N PHE A 59 -9.22 -4.06 4.47
CA PHE A 59 -9.19 -2.78 5.19
C PHE A 59 -9.87 -1.66 4.39
N GLU A 60 -9.96 -1.79 3.06
CA GLU A 60 -10.72 -0.89 2.20
C GLU A 60 -12.21 -0.87 2.52
N ASP A 61 -12.77 -1.95 3.06
CA ASP A 61 -14.18 -2.00 3.47
C ASP A 61 -14.46 -1.00 4.60
N PHE A 62 -13.46 -0.70 5.43
CA PHE A 62 -13.56 0.34 6.46
C PHE A 62 -13.99 1.69 5.88
N LEU A 63 -13.57 2.00 4.64
CA LEU A 63 -13.88 3.25 3.96
C LEU A 63 -15.38 3.38 3.65
N TYR A 64 -16.13 2.28 3.62
CA TYR A 64 -17.55 2.27 3.31
C TYR A 64 -18.43 2.08 4.55
N LEU A 65 -17.84 1.77 5.71
CA LEU A 65 -18.57 1.24 6.87
C LEU A 65 -18.83 2.24 8.00
N LYS A 66 -18.35 3.50 7.96
CA LYS A 66 -18.64 4.48 9.02
C LYS A 66 -18.98 5.88 8.54
N LYS A 67 -19.82 6.57 9.33
CA LYS A 67 -20.05 8.02 9.24
C LYS A 67 -18.70 8.73 9.34
N HIS A 68 -18.20 9.26 8.22
CA HIS A 68 -16.92 9.99 8.09
C HIS A 68 -16.81 11.27 8.95
N VAL A 69 -17.81 11.54 9.79
CA VAL A 69 -17.95 12.75 10.60
C VAL A 69 -16.86 12.86 11.68
N LYS A 70 -16.23 11.75 12.08
CA LYS A 70 -15.17 11.74 13.11
C LYS A 70 -13.77 12.11 12.60
N TYR A 71 -13.62 12.35 11.30
CA TYR A 71 -12.33 12.57 10.66
C TYR A 71 -12.25 13.95 10.01
N ALA A 72 -11.01 14.42 9.81
CA ALA A 72 -10.69 15.69 9.18
C ALA A 72 -11.38 15.94 7.82
N GLY A 73 -11.78 14.88 7.11
CA GLY A 73 -12.55 14.99 5.87
C GLY A 73 -13.13 13.68 5.40
N LYS A 74 -13.74 13.70 4.21
CA LYS A 74 -14.24 12.49 3.56
C LYS A 74 -13.09 11.54 3.30
N ILE A 75 -13.28 10.29 3.71
CA ILE A 75 -12.30 9.24 3.45
C ILE A 75 -12.70 8.55 2.16
N THR A 76 -11.79 8.52 1.20
CA THR A 76 -11.91 7.76 -0.04
C THR A 76 -10.66 6.91 -0.24
N PRO A 77 -10.64 5.97 -1.19
CA PRO A 77 -9.42 5.23 -1.53
C PRO A 77 -8.24 6.15 -1.88
N GLN A 78 -8.53 7.28 -2.54
CA GLN A 78 -7.53 8.30 -2.86
C GLN A 78 -6.96 8.97 -1.60
N THR A 79 -7.75 9.12 -0.54
CA THR A 79 -7.29 9.64 0.76
C THR A 79 -6.20 8.74 1.33
N ILE A 80 -6.39 7.42 1.35
CA ILE A 80 -5.38 6.48 1.84
C ILE A 80 -4.08 6.60 1.04
N SER A 81 -4.18 6.58 -0.30
CA SER A 81 -3.00 6.73 -1.17
C SER A 81 -2.27 8.05 -0.95
N TYR A 82 -3.01 9.16 -0.79
CA TYR A 82 -2.44 10.47 -0.52
C TYR A 82 -1.70 10.49 0.83
N LEU A 83 -2.33 9.98 1.90
CA LEU A 83 -1.75 9.97 3.24
C LEU A 83 -0.52 9.05 3.33
N SER A 84 -0.53 7.88 2.68
CA SER A 84 0.64 6.99 2.63
C SER A 84 1.83 7.61 1.89
N LYS A 85 1.59 8.49 0.91
CA LYS A 85 2.67 9.23 0.23
C LYS A 85 3.18 10.41 1.06
N LYS A 86 2.29 11.04 1.84
CA LYS A 86 2.59 12.25 2.62
C LYS A 86 3.28 11.93 3.95
N PHE A 87 2.85 10.89 4.64
CA PHE A 87 3.32 10.53 5.99
C PHE A 87 3.84 9.09 6.02
N THR A 88 5.15 8.93 6.22
CA THR A 88 5.80 7.61 6.30
C THR A 88 5.25 6.77 7.46
N SER A 89 4.96 7.41 8.59
CA SER A 89 4.36 6.80 9.77
C SER A 89 3.02 6.14 9.46
N PHE A 90 2.13 6.87 8.77
CA PHE A 90 0.86 6.34 8.27
C PHE A 90 1.07 5.18 7.28
N SER A 91 2.00 5.33 6.34
CA SER A 91 2.33 4.28 5.37
C SER A 91 2.70 2.96 6.06
N ASN A 92 3.53 3.01 7.10
CA ASN A 92 3.93 1.84 7.88
C ASN A 92 2.73 1.13 8.53
N LEU A 93 1.77 1.89 9.06
CA LEU A 93 0.55 1.31 9.64
C LEU A 93 -0.34 0.66 8.57
N ILE A 94 -0.42 1.23 7.36
CA ILE A 94 -1.13 0.59 6.24
C ILE A 94 -0.45 -0.72 5.82
N VAL A 95 0.89 -0.82 5.89
CA VAL A 95 1.58 -2.10 5.67
C VAL A 95 1.16 -3.14 6.71
N ILE A 96 1.02 -2.73 7.98
CA ILE A 96 0.53 -3.62 9.05
C ILE A 96 -0.92 -4.05 8.77
N ALA A 97 -1.81 -3.13 8.36
CA ALA A 97 -3.18 -3.46 7.98
C ALA A 97 -3.23 -4.51 6.86
N LYS A 98 -2.42 -4.34 5.80
CA LYS A 98 -2.29 -5.33 4.71
C LYS A 98 -1.76 -6.68 5.20
N LYS A 99 -0.90 -6.68 6.22
CA LYS A 99 -0.41 -7.94 6.80
C LYS A 99 -1.50 -8.67 7.58
N ILE A 100 -2.37 -7.93 8.29
CA ILE A 100 -3.52 -8.51 8.97
C ILE A 100 -4.50 -9.13 7.96
N GLU A 101 -4.77 -8.43 6.85
CA GLU A 101 -5.58 -8.96 5.74
C GLU A 101 -5.01 -10.28 5.19
N GLU A 102 -3.71 -10.34 4.90
CA GLU A 102 -3.02 -11.57 4.43
C GLU A 102 -3.23 -12.74 5.41
N VAL A 103 -3.05 -12.50 6.71
CA VAL A 103 -3.21 -13.52 7.75
C VAL A 103 -4.66 -13.99 7.84
N LYS A 104 -5.62 -13.07 7.76
CA LYS A 104 -7.05 -13.41 7.79
C LYS A 104 -7.46 -14.22 6.58
N LEU A 105 -7.09 -13.81 5.37
CA LEU A 105 -7.34 -14.57 4.15
C LEU A 105 -6.81 -15.99 4.26
N THR A 106 -5.58 -16.15 4.76
CA THR A 106 -4.96 -17.46 4.97
C THR A 106 -5.73 -18.30 5.99
N LYS A 107 -6.16 -17.72 7.12
CA LYS A 107 -6.99 -18.42 8.12
C LYS A 107 -8.34 -18.84 7.56
N TYR A 108 -8.98 -17.98 6.77
CA TYR A 108 -10.27 -18.28 6.14
C TYR A 108 -10.18 -19.43 5.15
N ALA A 109 -9.10 -19.50 4.35
CA ALA A 109 -8.83 -20.67 3.53
C ALA A 109 -8.58 -21.94 4.37
N ALA A 110 -7.79 -21.83 5.45
CA ALA A 110 -7.49 -22.97 6.31
C ALA A 110 -8.72 -23.54 7.04
N PHE A 111 -9.72 -22.70 7.32
CA PHE A 111 -10.99 -23.11 7.94
C PHE A 111 -12.11 -23.40 6.93
N ASP A 112 -11.79 -23.47 5.63
CA ASP A 112 -12.75 -23.71 4.54
C ASP A 112 -13.94 -22.72 4.53
N LYS A 113 -13.72 -21.50 5.06
CA LYS A 113 -14.72 -20.42 5.10
C LYS A 113 -14.77 -19.62 3.80
N MET A 114 -13.80 -19.80 2.92
CA MET A 114 -13.70 -19.15 1.62
C MET A 114 -13.06 -20.11 0.63
N ASN A 115 -13.49 -20.06 -0.63
CA ASN A 115 -12.91 -20.86 -1.70
C ASN A 115 -11.40 -20.65 -1.77
N SER A 116 -10.63 -21.74 -1.62
CA SER A 116 -9.16 -21.70 -1.55
C SER A 116 -8.51 -21.17 -2.82
N GLY A 117 -9.09 -21.46 -4.00
CA GLY A 117 -8.65 -20.91 -5.29
C GLY A 117 -8.80 -19.39 -5.35
N PHE A 118 -9.92 -18.87 -4.84
CA PHE A 118 -10.15 -17.42 -4.76
C PHE A 118 -9.18 -16.74 -3.77
N VAL A 119 -8.93 -17.35 -2.61
CA VAL A 119 -7.94 -16.84 -1.65
C VAL A 119 -6.54 -16.83 -2.27
N LYS A 120 -6.14 -17.88 -2.99
CA LYS A 120 -4.85 -17.91 -3.72
C LYS A 120 -4.74 -16.79 -4.73
N PHE A 121 -5.80 -16.54 -5.50
CA PHE A 121 -5.86 -15.42 -6.45
C PHE A 121 -5.65 -14.06 -5.76
N LEU A 122 -6.39 -13.79 -4.67
CA LEU A 122 -6.24 -12.55 -3.91
C LEU A 122 -4.85 -12.39 -3.29
N LEU A 123 -4.31 -13.44 -2.68
CA LEU A 123 -2.94 -13.42 -2.13
C LEU A 123 -1.89 -13.15 -3.20
N SER A 124 -2.11 -13.60 -4.44
CA SER A 124 -1.21 -13.32 -5.55
C SER A 124 -1.33 -11.88 -6.05
N CYS A 125 -2.55 -11.43 -6.37
CA CYS A 125 -2.78 -10.10 -6.92
C CYS A 125 -2.47 -8.96 -5.93
N ASN A 126 -2.85 -9.12 -4.67
CA ASN A 126 -2.80 -8.01 -3.70
C ASN A 126 -1.59 -8.08 -2.76
N HIS A 127 -1.02 -9.28 -2.56
CA HIS A 127 0.08 -9.51 -1.60
C HIS A 127 1.34 -10.10 -2.23
N GLY A 128 1.38 -10.28 -3.56
CA GLY A 128 2.57 -10.75 -4.28
C GLY A 128 3.00 -12.16 -3.88
N LYS A 129 2.08 -12.99 -3.38
CA LYS A 129 2.37 -14.39 -3.04
C LYS A 129 2.33 -15.25 -4.30
N ALA A 130 3.23 -16.21 -4.36
CA ALA A 130 3.27 -17.21 -5.41
C ALA A 130 3.42 -18.59 -4.78
N GLU A 131 2.85 -19.60 -5.46
CA GLU A 131 3.12 -20.99 -5.11
C GLU A 131 4.59 -21.29 -5.39
N LYS A 132 5.24 -21.96 -4.44
CA LYS A 132 6.59 -22.49 -4.65
C LYS A 132 6.47 -23.85 -5.31
N SER A 133 6.84 -23.94 -6.58
CA SER A 133 7.04 -25.21 -7.25
C SER A 133 8.52 -25.58 -7.21
N VAL A 134 8.83 -26.77 -6.68
CA VAL A 134 10.15 -27.39 -6.87
C VAL A 134 10.03 -28.30 -8.09
N VAL A 135 10.81 -28.00 -9.13
CA VAL A 135 10.94 -28.88 -10.29
C VAL A 135 12.17 -29.74 -10.07
N GLU A 136 11.98 -30.98 -9.64
CA GLU A 136 13.06 -31.96 -9.57
C GLU A 136 13.48 -32.31 -11.00
N THR A 137 14.60 -31.74 -11.43
CA THR A 137 15.21 -32.11 -12.71
C THR A 137 15.99 -33.40 -12.47
N ASN A 138 15.35 -34.55 -12.63
CA ASN A 138 16.05 -35.82 -12.71
C ASN A 138 16.86 -35.84 -14.01
N ASN A 139 18.09 -35.33 -13.94
CA ASN A 139 19.06 -35.45 -15.02
C ASN A 139 19.85 -36.76 -14.80
N PRO A 140 19.50 -37.86 -15.50
CA PRO A 140 20.13 -39.16 -15.29
C PRO A 140 21.64 -39.13 -15.57
N PHE A 141 22.13 -38.18 -16.38
CA PHE A 141 23.56 -38.02 -16.65
C PHE A 141 24.32 -37.46 -15.43
N LEU A 142 23.73 -36.51 -14.70
CA LEU A 142 24.32 -35.96 -13.47
C LEU A 142 24.36 -37.01 -12.35
N ASP A 143 23.32 -37.84 -12.24
CA ASP A 143 23.28 -38.95 -11.29
C ASP A 143 24.32 -40.04 -11.64
N LEU A 144 24.50 -40.33 -12.94
CA LEU A 144 25.54 -41.26 -13.40
C LEU A 144 26.96 -40.75 -13.09
N MET A 145 27.21 -39.46 -13.33
CA MET A 145 28.50 -38.81 -13.04
C MET A 145 28.81 -38.78 -11.54
N GLN A 146 27.81 -38.52 -10.69
CA GLN A 146 27.98 -38.52 -9.23
C GLN A 146 28.17 -39.93 -8.64
N ARG A 147 27.68 -40.98 -9.31
CA ARG A 147 27.93 -42.37 -8.93
C ARG A 147 29.32 -42.83 -9.36
N ALA A 148 29.76 -42.44 -10.55
CA ALA A 148 31.09 -42.77 -11.06
C ALA A 148 32.22 -42.13 -10.22
N SER A 149 32.00 -40.93 -9.67
CA SER A 149 33.01 -40.27 -8.80
C SER A 149 33.13 -40.86 -7.39
N LYS A 150 32.23 -41.76 -6.98
CA LYS A 150 32.23 -42.39 -5.64
C LYS A 150 32.78 -43.82 -5.65
N THR A 151 33.13 -44.35 -6.81
CA THR A 151 33.68 -45.70 -6.99
C THR A 151 35.21 -45.74 -7.07
N ASP A 152 35.88 -44.60 -6.93
CA ASP A 152 37.34 -44.45 -7.02
C ASP A 152 38.03 -44.23 -5.64
N GLU A 153 37.34 -44.47 -4.51
CA GLU A 153 37.93 -44.60 -3.16
C GLU A 153 37.93 -46.06 -2.70
#